data_AF-E4Z3R8-F1
#
_entry.id   AF-E4Z3R8-F1
#
_cell.length_a   1.000
_cell.length_b   1.000
_cell.length_c   1.000
_cell.angle_alpha   90.00
_cell.angle_beta   90.00
_cell.angle_gamma   90.00
#
_symmetry.space_group_name_H-M   'P 1'
#
loop_
_entity.id
_entity.type
_entity.pdbx_description
1 polymer ?
#
loop_
_entity_poly.entity_id
_entity_poly.type
_entity_poly.pdbx_seq_one_letter_code
_entity_poly.pdbx_strand_id
1 'polypeptide(L)'
;MAPRRSKRVQERLQKARDKLQEARANEIVTKKNFFGKTNTTMIVVMNMTSYNEMPFLRRLLTAEQNILIMIIHDYKADAEITSCFLNDIGIAANYIHEHTNQRAREYALKNFDREKIPILVTSRKVVLESQT
;
A
#
# COMPACT_ATOMS: atom_id res chain seq x y z
N MET A 1 8.78 -18.73 -19.72
CA MET A 1 9.46 -18.31 -18.48
C MET A 1 8.57 -17.30 -17.77
N ALA A 2 7.89 -17.69 -16.69
CA ALA A 2 7.10 -16.73 -15.91
C ALA A 2 8.04 -15.70 -15.26
N PRO A 3 7.73 -14.39 -15.28
CA PRO A 3 8.56 -13.40 -14.63
C PRO A 3 8.54 -13.70 -13.13
N ARG A 4 9.72 -13.91 -12.55
CA ARG A 4 9.90 -13.98 -11.11
C ARG A 4 9.44 -12.65 -10.53
N ARG A 5 8.15 -12.54 -10.15
CA ARG A 5 7.69 -11.54 -9.18
C ARG A 5 8.74 -11.52 -8.07
N SER A 6 9.26 -10.34 -7.72
CA SER A 6 10.19 -10.18 -6.60
C SER A 6 9.61 -10.94 -5.41
N LYS A 7 10.25 -12.05 -4.97
CA LYS A 7 9.74 -12.92 -3.88
C LYS A 7 9.33 -12.08 -2.66
N ARG A 8 10.09 -11.01 -2.41
CA ARG A 8 9.89 -10.03 -1.34
C ARG A 8 8.58 -9.23 -1.47
N VAL A 9 8.18 -8.89 -2.69
CA VAL A 9 6.92 -8.20 -2.97
C VAL A 9 5.73 -9.14 -2.80
N GLN A 10 5.86 -10.39 -3.28
CA GLN A 10 4.84 -11.42 -3.05
C GLN A 10 4.65 -11.70 -1.56
N GLU A 11 5.74 -11.82 -0.81
CA GLU A 11 5.70 -12.01 0.64
C GLU A 11 5.02 -10.84 1.37
N ARG A 12 5.23 -9.60 0.90
CA ARG A 12 4.56 -8.40 1.45
C ARG A 12 3.07 -8.38 1.17
N LEU A 13 2.66 -8.67 -0.07
CA LEU A 13 1.25 -8.75 -0.44
C LEU A 13 0.53 -9.88 0.29
N GLN A 14 1.17 -11.05 0.42
CA GLN A 14 0.61 -12.18 1.16
C GLN A 14 0.41 -11.84 2.65
N LYS A 15 1.40 -11.20 3.30
CA LYS A 15 1.26 -10.76 4.70
C LYS A 15 0.25 -9.64 4.89
N ALA A 16 0.06 -8.77 3.89
CA ALA A 16 -0.97 -7.75 3.90
C ALA A 16 -2.37 -8.36 3.79
N ARG A 17 -2.51 -9.41 2.97
CA ARG A 17 -3.73 -10.20 2.87
C ARG A 17 -4.10 -10.86 4.20
N ASP A 18 -3.17 -11.57 4.83
CA ASP A 18 -3.42 -12.26 6.11
C ASP A 18 -3.93 -11.26 7.18
N LYS A 19 -3.36 -10.05 7.18
CA LYS A 19 -3.78 -8.97 8.09
C LYS A 19 -5.07 -8.28 7.69
N LEU A 20 -5.36 -8.18 6.40
CA LEU A 20 -6.63 -7.65 5.90
C LEU A 20 -7.82 -8.59 6.20
N GLN A 21 -7.57 -9.89 6.38
CA GLN A 21 -8.58 -10.81 6.89
C GLN A 21 -8.86 -10.64 8.40
N GLU A 22 -7.85 -10.21 9.16
CA GLU A 22 -7.97 -9.94 10.61
C GLU A 22 -8.46 -8.51 10.90
N ALA A 23 -8.20 -7.56 10.00
CA ALA A 23 -8.43 -6.14 10.23
C ALA A 23 -9.87 -5.69 9.96
N ARG A 24 -10.43 -4.87 10.87
CA ARG A 24 -11.70 -4.15 10.65
C ARG A 24 -11.44 -2.86 9.85
N ALA A 25 -12.51 -2.22 9.36
CA ALA A 25 -12.40 -0.93 8.67
C ALA A 25 -11.67 0.10 9.55
N ASN A 26 -10.72 0.83 8.97
CA ASN A 26 -9.93 1.90 9.61
C ASN A 26 -8.90 1.44 10.66
N GLU A 27 -8.39 0.21 10.55
CA GLU A 27 -7.33 -0.32 11.42
C GLU A 27 -5.93 -0.06 10.85
N ILE A 28 -5.05 0.55 11.66
CA ILE A 28 -3.61 0.58 11.39
C ILE A 28 -3.02 -0.73 11.87
N VAL A 29 -2.60 -1.59 10.94
CA VAL A 29 -1.79 -2.76 11.27
C VAL A 29 -0.33 -2.36 11.19
N THR A 30 0.20 -1.84 12.31
CA THR A 30 1.62 -1.51 12.44
C THR A 30 2.42 -2.79 12.67
N LYS A 31 3.32 -3.11 11.73
CA LYS A 31 4.26 -4.21 11.86
C LYS A 31 5.68 -3.64 11.98
N LYS A 32 6.21 -3.59 13.22
CA LYS A 32 7.65 -3.36 13.44
C LYS A 32 8.42 -4.62 13.02
N ASN A 33 9.39 -4.42 12.12
CA ASN A 33 10.47 -5.32 11.70
C ASN A 33 10.05 -6.58 10.93
N PHE A 34 10.32 -6.59 9.61
CA PHE A 34 10.02 -7.75 8.77
C PHE A 34 11.21 -8.42 8.06
N PHE A 35 12.35 -7.76 7.80
CA PHE A 35 13.41 -8.38 6.95
C PHE A 35 14.83 -7.80 7.10
N GLY A 36 15.45 -7.87 8.29
CA GLY A 36 16.92 -7.70 8.46
C GLY A 36 17.55 -6.36 7.99
N LYS A 37 16.74 -5.43 7.51
CA LYS A 37 17.02 -4.02 7.27
C LYS A 37 16.05 -3.21 8.12
N THR A 38 16.50 -2.05 8.57
CA THR A 38 15.86 -1.10 9.50
C THR A 38 14.50 -0.53 9.06
N ASN A 39 13.93 -0.99 7.95
CA ASN A 39 12.79 -0.33 7.32
C ASN A 39 11.48 -1.00 7.74
N THR A 40 10.68 -0.26 8.50
CA THR A 40 9.37 -0.68 9.01
C THR A 40 8.34 -0.60 7.89
N THR A 41 7.46 -1.58 7.75
CA THR A 41 6.32 -1.52 6.81
C THR A 41 5.02 -1.42 7.59
N MET A 42 4.28 -0.34 7.35
CA MET A 42 2.97 -0.09 7.93
C MET A 42 1.90 -0.43 6.89
N ILE A 43 0.86 -1.13 7.32
CA ILE A 43 -0.29 -1.44 6.48
C ILE A 43 -1.49 -0.72 7.07
N VAL A 44 -2.12 0.12 6.26
CA VAL A 44 -3.28 0.92 6.66
C VAL A 44 -4.45 0.47 5.80
N VAL A 45 -5.52 0.01 6.42
CA VAL A 45 -6.76 -0.32 5.72
C VAL A 45 -7.72 0.85 5.92
N MET A 46 -8.08 1.56 4.84
CA MET A 46 -8.88 2.78 4.90
C MET A 46 -10.18 2.62 4.11
N ASN A 47 -11.29 3.12 4.66
CA ASN A 47 -12.59 3.11 4.03
C ASN A 47 -13.10 4.53 3.80
N MET A 48 -12.87 5.08 2.59
CA MET A 48 -13.14 6.47 2.20
C MET A 48 -14.58 6.98 2.35
N THR A 49 -15.50 6.17 2.88
CA THR A 49 -16.85 6.58 3.29
C THR A 49 -16.87 7.69 4.36
N SER A 50 -15.76 7.95 5.06
CA SER A 50 -15.68 9.00 6.09
C SER A 50 -14.76 10.17 5.70
N TYR A 51 -15.29 11.39 5.80
CA TYR A 51 -14.59 12.66 5.48
C TYR A 51 -13.32 12.91 6.33
N ASN A 52 -13.16 12.21 7.46
CA ASN A 52 -12.08 12.42 8.43
C ASN A 52 -10.79 11.64 8.14
N GLU A 53 -10.77 10.81 7.09
CA GLU A 53 -9.69 9.86 6.87
C GLU A 53 -8.44 10.48 6.24
N MET A 54 -8.62 11.51 5.40
CA MET A 54 -7.50 12.23 4.77
C MET A 54 -6.68 13.06 5.78
N PRO A 55 -7.30 13.84 6.70
CA PRO A 55 -6.55 14.50 7.78
C PRO A 55 -5.82 13.52 8.69
N PHE A 56 -6.43 12.36 8.98
CA PHE A 56 -5.79 11.30 9.76
C PHE A 56 -4.56 10.73 9.06
N LEU A 57 -4.69 10.39 7.77
CA LEU A 57 -3.59 9.89 6.96
C LEU A 57 -2.44 10.91 6.92
N ARG A 58 -2.72 12.19 6.70
CA ARG A 58 -1.70 13.24 6.73
C ARG A 58 -0.93 13.27 8.06
N ARG A 59 -1.63 13.20 9.20
CA ARG A 59 -1.00 13.18 10.53
C ARG A 59 -0.11 11.94 10.73
N LEU A 60 -0.60 10.79 10.32
CA LEU A 60 0.15 9.52 10.38
C LEU A 60 1.44 9.59 9.56
N LEU A 61 1.35 10.09 8.33
CA LEU A 61 2.49 10.23 7.42
C LEU A 61 3.54 11.23 7.90
N THR A 62 3.11 12.31 8.58
CA THR A 62 4.04 13.29 9.15
C THR A 62 4.78 12.79 10.40
N ALA A 63 4.23 11.80 11.11
CA ALA A 63 4.80 11.31 12.37
C ALA A 63 5.90 10.26 12.16
N GLU A 64 5.90 9.57 11.03
CA GLU A 64 6.74 8.39 10.80
C GLU A 64 7.74 8.62 9.66
N GLN A 65 8.98 8.96 10.01
CA GLN A 65 10.08 9.04 9.04
C GLN A 65 10.68 7.65 8.78
N ASN A 66 10.97 7.31 7.52
CA ASN A 66 11.58 6.04 7.07
C ASN A 66 10.68 4.79 7.15
N ILE A 67 9.37 4.94 6.97
CA ILE A 67 8.43 3.82 6.90
C ILE A 67 7.91 3.64 5.48
N LEU A 68 7.84 2.37 5.04
CA LEU A 68 7.12 1.99 3.84
C LEU A 68 5.64 1.79 4.18
N ILE A 69 4.74 2.46 3.47
CA ILE A 69 3.33 2.50 3.83
C ILE A 69 2.50 1.90 2.69
N MET A 70 1.73 0.87 3.01
CA MET A 70 0.77 0.28 2.09
C MET A 70 -0.64 0.66 2.54
N ILE A 71 -1.34 1.43 1.73
CA ILE A 71 -2.72 1.85 1.97
C ILE A 71 -3.64 0.95 1.15
N ILE A 72 -4.60 0.29 1.79
CA ILE A 72 -5.52 -0.62 1.13
C ILE A 72 -6.94 -0.05 1.20
N HIS A 73 -7.54 0.15 0.04
CA HIS A 73 -8.94 0.55 -0.10
C HIS A 73 -9.79 -0.58 -0.66
N ASP A 74 -11.08 -0.59 -0.35
CA ASP A 74 -12.00 -1.60 -0.88
C ASP A 74 -12.28 -1.38 -2.38
N TYR A 75 -12.33 -0.12 -2.83
CA TYR A 75 -12.63 0.25 -4.21
C TYR A 75 -11.42 0.82 -4.96
N LYS A 76 -11.33 0.54 -6.27
CA LYS A 76 -10.28 1.07 -7.15
C LYS A 76 -10.25 2.60 -7.25
N ALA A 77 -11.42 3.23 -7.23
CA ALA A 77 -11.55 4.68 -7.36
C ALA A 77 -10.91 5.38 -6.16
N ASP A 78 -11.14 4.85 -4.95
CA ASP A 78 -10.55 5.38 -3.71
C ASP A 78 -9.03 5.26 -3.71
N ALA A 79 -8.49 4.18 -4.27
CA ALA A 79 -7.04 4.01 -4.39
C ALA A 79 -6.40 5.05 -5.32
N GLU A 80 -7.07 5.38 -6.42
CA GLU A 80 -6.63 6.43 -7.35
C GLU A 80 -6.77 7.82 -6.73
N ILE A 81 -7.92 8.15 -6.16
CA ILE A 81 -8.19 9.43 -5.48
C ILE A 81 -7.17 9.67 -4.38
N THR A 82 -6.89 8.67 -3.56
CA THR A 82 -5.93 8.80 -2.44
C THR A 82 -4.51 9.02 -2.92
N SER A 83 -4.10 8.33 -3.98
CA SER A 83 -2.78 8.57 -4.59
C SER A 83 -2.68 9.97 -5.19
N CYS A 84 -3.71 10.45 -5.89
CA CYS A 84 -3.74 11.81 -6.42
C CYS A 84 -3.64 12.84 -5.29
N PHE A 85 -4.47 12.71 -4.26
CA PHE A 85 -4.45 13.59 -3.09
C PHE A 85 -3.07 13.64 -2.43
N LEU A 86 -2.43 12.49 -2.22
CA LEU A 86 -1.10 12.42 -1.63
C LEU A 86 -0.05 13.16 -2.48
N ASN A 87 -0.08 12.96 -3.79
CA ASN A 87 0.82 13.65 -4.70
C ASN A 87 0.56 15.16 -4.74
N ASP A 88 -0.71 15.60 -4.68
CA ASP A 88 -1.09 17.02 -4.64
C ASP A 88 -0.56 17.73 -3.39
N ILE A 89 -0.46 17.03 -2.26
CA ILE A 89 0.14 17.55 -1.02
C ILE A 89 1.65 17.32 -0.93
N GLY A 90 2.30 16.92 -2.03
CA GLY A 90 3.76 16.74 -2.11
C GLY A 90 4.28 15.44 -1.52
N ILE A 91 3.40 14.48 -1.22
CA ILE A 91 3.79 13.15 -0.71
C ILE A 91 3.77 12.15 -1.86
N ALA A 92 4.95 11.67 -2.25
CA ALA A 92 5.09 10.72 -3.34
C ALA A 92 4.38 9.39 -3.03
N ALA A 93 3.35 9.07 -3.83
CA ALA A 93 2.59 7.84 -3.74
C ALA A 93 2.37 7.20 -5.11
N ASN A 94 2.47 5.87 -5.18
CA ASN A 94 2.00 5.09 -6.32
C ASN A 94 0.66 4.43 -5.99
N TYR A 95 -0.10 4.07 -7.02
CA TYR A 95 -1.30 3.25 -6.86
C TYR A 95 -1.32 2.03 -7.78
N ILE A 96 -2.02 0.99 -7.34
CA ILE A 96 -2.29 -0.22 -8.12
C ILE A 96 -3.74 -0.66 -7.85
N HIS A 97 -4.49 -0.94 -8.91
CA HIS A 97 -5.81 -1.56 -8.84
C HIS A 97 -5.91 -2.70 -9.86
N GLU A 98 -7.03 -3.41 -9.87
CA GLU A 98 -7.25 -4.61 -10.69
C GLU A 98 -7.19 -4.35 -12.21
N HIS A 99 -7.30 -3.10 -12.66
CA HIS A 99 -7.17 -2.73 -14.07
C HIS A 99 -5.83 -2.05 -14.40
N THR A 100 -4.95 -1.87 -13.42
CA THR A 100 -3.60 -1.38 -13.68
C THR A 100 -2.85 -2.40 -14.52
N ASN A 101 -2.34 -1.98 -15.69
CA ASN A 101 -1.61 -2.89 -16.57
C ASN A 101 -0.36 -3.48 -15.89
N GLN A 102 0.06 -4.67 -16.34
CA GLN A 102 1.13 -5.42 -15.69
C GLN A 102 2.46 -4.64 -15.61
N ARG A 103 2.80 -3.87 -16.63
CA ARG A 103 4.04 -3.07 -16.67
C ARG A 103 4.02 -1.95 -15.63
N ALA A 104 2.92 -1.21 -15.52
CA ALA A 104 2.72 -0.16 -14.53
C ALA A 104 2.71 -0.74 -13.11
N ARG A 105 2.09 -1.90 -12.93
CA ARG A 105 2.08 -2.64 -11.66
C ARG A 105 3.50 -3.01 -11.22
N GLU A 106 4.30 -3.59 -12.10
CA GLU A 106 5.70 -3.93 -11.81
C GLU A 106 6.55 -2.70 -11.50
N TYR A 107 6.32 -1.61 -12.24
CA TYR A 107 7.01 -0.34 -12.01
C TYR A 107 6.70 0.24 -10.61
N ALA A 108 5.41 0.32 -10.24
CA ALA A 108 4.97 0.81 -8.94
C ALA A 108 5.53 -0.05 -7.79
N LEU A 109 5.44 -1.38 -7.91
CA LEU A 109 5.98 -2.32 -6.91
C LEU A 109 7.51 -2.21 -6.78
N LYS A 110 8.22 -2.03 -7.90
CA LYS A 110 9.68 -1.86 -7.90
C LYS A 110 10.11 -0.55 -7.24
N ASN A 111 9.36 0.54 -7.47
CA ASN A 111 9.62 1.81 -6.80
C ASN A 111 9.37 1.73 -5.29
N PHE A 112 8.32 1.01 -4.88
CA PHE A 112 8.00 0.76 -3.47
C PHE A 112 9.04 -0.13 -2.78
N ASP A 113 9.47 -1.23 -3.39
CA ASP A 113 10.49 -2.13 -2.81
C ASP A 113 11.88 -1.48 -2.72
N ARG A 114 12.18 -0.54 -3.62
CA ARG A 114 13.43 0.24 -3.63
C ARG A 114 13.35 1.51 -2.80
N GLU A 115 12.25 1.75 -2.07
CA GLU A 115 12.07 2.93 -1.22
C GLU A 115 12.15 4.27 -1.98
N LYS A 116 12.03 4.24 -3.31
CA LYS A 116 12.01 5.46 -4.13
C LYS A 116 10.69 6.22 -3.98
N ILE A 117 9.60 5.47 -3.85
CA ILE A 117 8.27 5.99 -3.57
C ILE A 117 7.73 5.17 -2.39
N PRO A 118 7.79 5.70 -1.16
CA PRO A 118 7.60 4.91 0.05
C PRO A 118 6.13 4.59 0.34
N ILE A 119 5.18 5.14 -0.43
CA ILE A 119 3.75 4.89 -0.27
C ILE A 119 3.20 4.14 -1.49
N LEU A 120 2.51 3.03 -1.22
CA LEU A 120 1.77 2.26 -2.19
C LEU A 120 0.30 2.18 -1.79
N VAL A 121 -0.56 2.77 -2.61
CA VAL A 121 -2.01 2.67 -2.48
C VAL A 121 -2.50 1.50 -3.34
N THR A 122 -3.38 0.65 -2.81
CA THR A 122 -3.87 -0.51 -3.56
C THR A 122 -5.34 -0.80 -3.30
N SER A 123 -6.04 -1.36 -4.30
CA SER A 123 -7.36 -1.94 -4.06
C SER A 123 -7.24 -3.28 -3.33
N ARG A 124 -8.26 -3.64 -2.56
CA ARG A 124 -8.37 -4.92 -1.83
C ARG A 124 -8.30 -6.09 -2.81
N LYS A 125 -8.94 -5.96 -3.97
CA LYS A 125 -8.97 -7.00 -5.01
C LYS A 125 -7.56 -7.39 -5.48
N VAL A 126 -6.67 -6.42 -5.68
CA VAL A 126 -5.24 -6.67 -6.03
C VAL A 126 -4.53 -7.51 -4.97
N VAL A 127 -4.78 -7.24 -3.69
CA VAL A 127 -4.17 -7.96 -2.56
C VAL A 127 -4.73 -9.38 -2.45
N LEU A 128 -6.01 -9.58 -2.76
CA LEU A 128 -6.65 -10.90 -2.75
C LEU A 128 -6.22 -11.79 -3.93
N GLU A 129 -6.03 -11.20 -5.11
CA GLU A 129 -5.63 -11.88 -6.36
C GLU A 129 -4.17 -12.34 -6.40
N SER A 130 -3.33 -12.02 -5.40
CA SER A 130 -1.93 -12.45 -5.41
C SER A 130 -1.71 -13.96 -5.21
N GLN A 131 -2.77 -14.78 -5.16
CA GLN A 131 -2.76 -16.23 -4.94
C GLN A 131 -2.75 -17.11 -6.21
N THR A 132 -3.02 -16.53 -7.38
CA THR A 132 -2.96 -17.25 -8.67
C THR A 132 -1.70 -16.89 -9.45
#